data_AF-A0A7C8ZDM6-F1
#
_entry.id   AF-A0A7C8ZDM6-F1
#
_cell.length_a   1.000
_cell.length_b   1.000
_cell.length_c   1.000
_cell.angle_alpha   90.00
_cell.angle_beta   90.00
_cell.angle_gamma   90.00
#
_symmetry.space_group_name_H-M   'P 1'
#
loop_
_entity.id
_entity.type
_entity.pdbx_description
1 polymer ?
#
loop_
_entity_poly.entity_id
_entity_poly.type
_entity_poly.pdbx_seq_one_letter_code
_entity_poly.pdbx_strand_id
1 'polypeptide(L)'
;MYVERNRNALDIYPLKMLIPMHSLSMFFQFVSSWLLLFILLTSYSGFAMPRVARLGRKLQLDQDIKSSSIPNTDVKIFYYSQTLDHFNYQPESYTTFKQKYMIYSKHWGGAKNNSPIFVYLGDEQPMEDDEIDSLILPDYAAQLKALVVIIEHRFYGKSKPFGMTSMEEVLK
;
A
#
# COMPACT_ATOMS: atom_id res chain seq x y z
N MET A 1 48.29 -23.40 77.25
CA MET A 1 49.48 -22.90 76.53
C MET A 1 48.97 -22.05 75.38
N TYR A 2 49.47 -20.82 75.30
CA TYR A 2 49.14 -19.74 74.36
C TYR A 2 49.09 -20.19 72.88
N VAL A 3 48.26 -19.54 72.06
CA VAL A 3 48.59 -18.80 70.80
C VAL A 3 47.25 -18.26 70.26
N GLU A 4 46.82 -17.06 70.63
CA GLU A 4 47.15 -15.75 70.07
C GLU A 4 46.36 -15.39 68.79
N ARG A 5 45.47 -14.41 69.00
CA ARG A 5 44.52 -13.81 68.07
C ARG A 5 45.28 -12.98 67.03
N ASN A 6 45.34 -13.44 65.78
CA ASN A 6 45.90 -12.61 64.70
C ASN A 6 44.79 -11.80 64.02
N ARG A 7 44.77 -10.49 64.31
CA ARG A 7 43.91 -9.51 63.64
C ARG A 7 44.59 -9.10 62.35
N ASN A 8 44.06 -9.52 61.20
CA ASN A 8 44.30 -8.84 59.94
C ASN A 8 42.93 -8.49 59.35
N ALA A 9 42.35 -7.43 59.91
CA ALA A 9 41.37 -6.63 59.21
C ALA A 9 42.10 -5.96 58.04
N LEU A 10 42.03 -6.59 56.87
CA LEU A 10 42.36 -5.93 55.61
C LEU A 10 41.09 -5.23 55.15
N ASP A 11 41.06 -3.92 55.38
CA ASP A 11 40.07 -3.01 54.85
C ASP A 11 40.01 -3.13 53.33
N ILE A 12 38.99 -3.83 52.82
CA ILE A 12 38.64 -3.81 51.40
C ILE A 12 37.80 -2.54 51.18
N TYR A 13 38.48 -1.42 50.92
CA TYR A 13 37.82 -0.23 50.39
C TYR A 13 37.38 -0.50 48.94
N PRO A 14 36.11 -0.27 48.56
CA PRO A 14 35.73 -0.33 47.16
C PRO A 14 36.36 0.88 46.45
N LEU A 15 37.21 0.61 45.45
CA LEU A 15 37.70 1.62 44.53
C LEU A 15 36.50 2.15 43.74
N LYS A 16 35.78 3.13 44.31
CA LYS A 16 34.78 3.92 43.60
C LYS A 16 35.54 4.70 42.53
N MET A 17 35.55 4.17 41.31
CA MET A 17 35.92 4.89 40.11
C MET A 17 34.89 6.00 39.92
N LEU A 18 35.11 7.12 40.62
CA LEU A 18 34.28 8.30 40.56
C LEU A 18 34.63 9.02 39.25
N ILE A 19 34.01 8.58 38.15
CA ILE A 19 34.05 9.35 36.91
C ILE A 19 33.44 10.72 37.24
N PRO A 20 34.16 11.84 37.07
CA PRO A 20 33.62 13.14 37.41
C PRO A 20 32.35 13.34 36.58
N MET A 21 31.23 13.70 37.21
CA MET A 21 29.93 13.86 36.52
C MET A 21 30.00 14.82 35.32
N HIS A 22 30.96 15.74 35.33
CA HIS A 22 31.27 16.63 34.20
C HIS A 22 31.81 15.88 32.96
N SER A 23 32.58 14.80 33.14
CA SER A 23 33.10 13.97 32.04
C SER A 23 32.00 13.18 31.33
N LEU A 24 31.02 12.69 32.09
CA LEU A 24 29.87 11.98 31.52
C LEU A 24 28.93 12.93 30.76
N SER A 25 28.69 14.12 31.31
CA SER A 25 27.93 15.19 30.63
C SER A 25 28.57 15.63 29.32
N MET A 26 29.90 15.81 29.32
CA MET A 26 30.65 16.17 28.11
C MET A 26 30.54 15.06 27.06
N PHE A 27 30.65 13.80 27.47
CA PHE A 27 30.47 12.66 26.56
C PHE A 27 29.09 12.65 25.89
N PHE A 28 28.01 12.88 26.65
CA PHE A 28 26.65 12.96 26.09
C PHE A 28 26.49 14.14 25.12
N GLN A 29 27.10 15.30 25.41
CA GLN A 29 27.08 16.46 24.52
C GLN A 29 27.85 16.21 23.21
N PHE A 30 28.97 15.48 23.27
CA PHE A 30 29.68 15.07 22.06
C PHE A 30 28.85 14.07 21.25
N VAL A 31 28.28 13.04 21.86
CA VAL A 31 27.46 12.04 21.17
C VAL A 31 26.23 12.67 20.52
N SER A 32 25.54 13.59 21.19
CA SER A 32 24.37 14.28 20.62
C SER A 32 24.74 15.18 19.44
N SER A 33 25.90 15.85 19.50
CA SER A 33 26.36 16.73 18.41
C SER A 33 26.76 15.91 17.17
N TRP A 34 27.41 14.76 17.37
CA TRP A 34 27.73 13.84 16.28
C TRP A 34 26.49 13.16 15.69
N LEU A 35 25.47 12.85 16.51
CA LEU A 35 24.19 12.34 16.03
C LEU A 35 23.45 13.37 15.15
N LEU A 36 23.41 14.64 15.56
CA LEU A 36 22.81 15.72 14.78
C LEU A 36 23.55 15.95 13.46
N LEU A 37 24.88 15.89 13.47
CA LEU A 37 25.70 15.96 12.26
C LEU A 37 25.38 14.77 11.32
N PHE A 38 25.23 13.56 11.87
CA PHE A 38 24.89 12.37 11.08
C PHE A 38 23.51 12.49 10.40
N ILE A 39 22.50 12.99 11.12
CA ILE A 39 21.16 13.23 10.56
C ILE A 39 21.20 14.29 9.43
N LEU A 40 21.97 15.36 9.62
CA LEU A 40 22.16 16.40 8.60
C LEU A 40 22.88 15.87 7.35
N LEU A 41 23.87 14.96 7.49
CA LEU A 41 24.53 14.32 6.35
C LEU A 41 23.63 13.32 5.61
N THR A 42 22.78 12.56 6.31
CA THR A 42 21.84 11.62 5.67
C THR A 42 20.74 12.32 4.84
N SER A 43 20.55 13.63 5.06
CA SER A 43 19.55 14.43 4.33
C SER A 43 20.07 14.93 2.97
N TYR A 44 21.33 14.68 2.61
CA TYR A 44 21.95 15.22 1.38
C TYR A 44 22.21 14.19 0.28
N SER A 45 21.80 12.94 0.45
CA SER A 45 21.52 12.09 -0.72
C SER A 45 20.10 12.37 -1.16
N GLY A 46 19.95 13.34 -2.07
CA GLY A 46 18.76 13.43 -2.89
C GLY A 46 18.54 12.06 -3.53
N PHE A 47 17.62 11.28 -2.97
CA PHE A 47 17.06 10.13 -3.66
C PHE A 47 16.37 10.73 -4.88
N ALA A 48 17.08 10.76 -6.00
CA ALA A 48 16.44 10.76 -7.29
C ALA A 48 15.51 9.56 -7.26
N MET A 49 14.22 9.80 -6.97
CA MET A 49 13.21 8.79 -7.19
C MET A 49 13.39 8.39 -8.66
N PRO A 50 13.72 7.13 -8.97
CA PRO A 50 13.67 6.70 -10.34
C PRO A 50 12.22 6.95 -10.76
N ARG A 51 12.01 7.82 -11.76
CA ARG A 51 10.74 7.83 -12.48
C ARG A 51 10.54 6.37 -12.87
N VAL A 52 9.47 5.75 -12.35
CA VAL A 52 9.02 4.45 -12.82
C VAL A 52 8.65 4.69 -14.28
N ALA A 53 9.62 4.49 -15.18
CA ALA A 53 9.31 4.26 -16.56
C ALA A 53 8.37 3.05 -16.51
N ARG A 54 7.12 3.23 -16.98
CA ARG A 54 6.32 2.09 -17.42
C ARG A 54 7.16 1.42 -18.50
N LEU A 55 8.04 0.51 -18.08
CA LEU A 55 8.69 -0.43 -18.97
C LEU A 55 7.52 -1.29 -19.42
N GLY A 56 6.95 -0.93 -20.57
CA GLY A 56 6.00 -1.74 -21.30
C GLY A 56 6.66 -3.10 -21.45
N ARG A 57 6.30 -4.02 -20.56
CA ARG A 57 6.74 -5.39 -20.63
C ARG A 57 6.02 -5.94 -21.85
N LYS A 58 6.68 -5.84 -23.01
CA LYS A 58 6.41 -6.74 -24.13
C LYS A 58 6.88 -8.12 -23.66
N LEU A 59 6.13 -8.70 -22.73
CA LEU A 59 6.21 -10.12 -22.42
C LEU A 59 5.67 -10.80 -23.66
N GLN A 60 6.59 -11.24 -24.49
CA GLN A 60 6.33 -12.29 -25.45
C GLN A 60 6.11 -13.56 -24.61
N LEU A 61 4.92 -13.65 -24.01
CA LEU A 61 4.42 -14.87 -23.42
C LEU A 61 4.01 -15.74 -24.60
N ASP A 62 4.69 -16.86 -24.72
CA ASP A 62 4.48 -17.88 -25.74
C ASP A 62 2.98 -18.14 -25.94
N GLN A 63 2.52 -17.97 -27.18
CA GLN A 63 1.17 -18.33 -27.61
C GLN A 63 1.09 -19.85 -27.68
N ASP A 64 0.95 -20.52 -26.53
CA ASP A 64 0.48 -21.90 -26.52
C ASP A 64 -0.13 -22.32 -25.18
N ILE A 65 -1.08 -21.52 -24.70
CA ILE A 65 -2.14 -22.05 -23.85
C ILE A 65 -3.46 -21.60 -24.46
N LYS A 66 -4.14 -22.54 -25.10
CA LYS A 66 -5.57 -22.49 -25.34
C LYS A 66 -6.24 -22.23 -23.99
N SER A 67 -6.46 -20.96 -23.67
CA SER A 67 -7.12 -20.47 -22.47
C SER A 67 -8.57 -20.92 -22.52
N SER A 68 -8.79 -22.14 -22.04
CA SER A 68 -10.05 -22.44 -21.37
C SER A 68 -10.09 -21.51 -20.16
N SER A 69 -10.76 -20.37 -20.33
CA SER A 69 -11.03 -19.39 -19.28
C SER A 69 -11.91 -20.07 -18.24
N ILE A 70 -11.28 -20.76 -17.30
CA ILE A 70 -11.94 -21.15 -16.06
C ILE A 70 -12.23 -19.82 -15.36
N PRO A 71 -13.49 -19.41 -15.20
CA PRO A 71 -13.81 -18.16 -14.54
C PRO A 71 -13.17 -18.20 -13.16
N ASN A 72 -12.32 -17.21 -12.87
CA ASN A 72 -11.69 -17.08 -11.57
C ASN A 72 -12.82 -16.86 -10.54
N THR A 73 -13.21 -17.93 -9.84
CA THR A 73 -14.38 -17.98 -8.96
C THR A 73 -14.31 -16.98 -7.81
N ASP A 74 -13.12 -16.41 -7.57
CA ASP A 74 -12.84 -15.45 -6.51
C ASP A 74 -13.20 -14.01 -6.89
N VAL A 75 -13.46 -13.74 -8.17
CA VAL A 75 -13.92 -12.43 -8.67
C VAL A 75 -15.45 -12.42 -8.73
N LYS A 76 -16.05 -11.39 -8.14
CA LYS A 76 -17.50 -11.15 -8.21
C LYS A 76 -17.78 -9.79 -8.83
N ILE A 77 -18.65 -9.77 -9.83
CA ILE A 77 -19.06 -8.57 -10.54
C ILE A 77 -20.33 -8.01 -9.90
N PHE A 78 -20.37 -6.69 -9.74
CA PHE A 78 -21.48 -5.96 -9.20
C PHE A 78 -21.71 -4.66 -9.99
N TYR A 79 -22.84 -4.02 -9.73
CA TYR A 79 -23.21 -2.75 -10.36
C TYR A 79 -23.70 -1.76 -9.31
N TYR A 80 -23.09 -0.58 -9.30
CA TYR A 80 -23.51 0.55 -8.47
C TYR A 80 -24.39 1.52 -9.28
N SER A 81 -25.48 2.01 -8.69
CA SER A 81 -26.28 3.08 -9.29
C SER A 81 -25.58 4.43 -9.08
N GLN A 82 -24.76 4.84 -10.03
CA GLN A 82 -23.98 6.08 -9.97
C GLN A 82 -24.79 7.27 -10.51
N THR A 83 -24.68 8.43 -9.87
CA THR A 83 -25.25 9.69 -10.38
C THR A 83 -24.65 10.02 -11.75
N LEU A 84 -25.50 10.43 -12.69
CA LEU A 84 -25.10 10.75 -14.04
C LEU A 84 -24.17 11.98 -14.05
N ASP A 85 -24.63 13.06 -13.42
CA ASP A 85 -23.96 14.35 -13.40
C ASP A 85 -23.75 14.84 -11.96
N HIS A 86 -22.48 14.88 -11.53
CA HIS A 86 -22.08 15.35 -10.20
C HIS A 86 -21.82 16.86 -10.15
N PHE A 87 -21.95 17.57 -11.27
CA PHE A 87 -21.55 18.98 -11.40
C PHE A 87 -22.75 19.92 -11.59
N ASN A 88 -23.94 19.39 -11.84
CA ASN A 88 -25.18 20.13 -11.95
C ASN A 88 -26.22 19.60 -10.95
N TYR A 89 -27.18 20.44 -10.57
CA TYR A 89 -28.19 20.17 -9.55
C TYR A 89 -29.62 20.23 -10.10
N GLN A 90 -29.79 20.21 -11.42
CA GLN A 90 -31.09 20.11 -12.07
C GLN A 90 -31.70 18.71 -11.82
N PRO A 91 -33.03 18.56 -11.86
CA PRO A 91 -33.70 17.27 -11.64
C PRO A 91 -33.12 16.11 -12.49
N GLU A 92 -32.73 16.40 -13.72
CA GLU A 92 -32.14 15.46 -14.67
C GLU A 92 -30.74 14.99 -14.26
N SER A 93 -29.98 15.81 -13.53
CA SER A 93 -28.62 15.50 -13.06
C SER A 93 -28.60 14.34 -12.06
N TYR A 94 -29.69 14.15 -11.32
CA TYR A 94 -29.85 13.07 -10.34
C TYR A 94 -30.25 11.72 -10.96
N THR A 95 -30.44 11.66 -12.28
CA THR A 95 -30.59 10.37 -12.97
C THR A 95 -29.36 9.51 -12.73
N THR A 96 -29.52 8.19 -12.76
CA THR A 96 -28.45 7.25 -12.42
C THR A 96 -28.21 6.24 -13.52
N PHE A 97 -26.97 5.75 -13.60
CA PHE A 97 -26.60 4.62 -14.46
C PHE A 97 -25.90 3.52 -13.67
N LYS A 98 -25.78 2.34 -14.28
CA LYS A 98 -25.10 1.18 -13.67
C LYS A 98 -23.61 1.24 -13.97
N GLN A 99 -22.80 1.51 -12.96
CA GLN A 99 -21.35 1.44 -13.02
C GLN A 99 -20.87 0.07 -12.55
N LYS A 100 -20.21 -0.70 -13.42
CA LYS A 100 -19.63 -2.00 -13.12
C LYS A 100 -18.47 -1.83 -12.14
N TYR A 101 -18.39 -2.73 -11.16
CA TYR A 101 -17.20 -2.91 -10.36
C TYR A 101 -17.01 -4.39 -10.02
N MET A 102 -15.78 -4.78 -9.73
CA MET A 102 -15.41 -6.15 -9.37
C MET A 102 -14.83 -6.17 -7.97
N ILE A 103 -15.15 -7.23 -7.24
CA ILE A 103 -14.56 -7.54 -5.94
C ILE A 103 -13.76 -8.82 -6.08
N TYR A 104 -12.50 -8.75 -5.67
CA TYR A 104 -11.66 -9.91 -5.49
C TYR A 104 -11.36 -10.10 -4.00
N SER A 105 -11.91 -11.17 -3.43
CA SER A 105 -11.93 -11.40 -1.98
C SER A 105 -11.06 -12.57 -1.51
N LYS A 106 -10.27 -13.19 -2.41
CA LYS A 106 -9.48 -14.41 -2.12
C LYS A 106 -8.63 -14.31 -0.84
N HIS A 107 -8.05 -13.13 -0.61
CA HIS A 107 -7.11 -12.91 0.49
C HIS A 107 -7.65 -11.99 1.60
N TRP A 108 -8.90 -11.54 1.50
CA TRP A 108 -9.44 -10.56 2.43
C TRP A 108 -9.56 -11.13 3.84
N GLY A 109 -8.90 -10.49 4.81
CA GLY A 109 -8.95 -10.89 6.22
C GLY A 109 -10.24 -10.48 6.93
N GLY A 110 -11.14 -9.76 6.26
CA GLY A 110 -12.43 -9.34 6.81
C GLY A 110 -12.36 -8.04 7.61
N ALA A 111 -13.52 -7.36 7.68
CA ALA A 111 -13.62 -6.06 8.36
C ALA A 111 -13.25 -6.12 9.86
N LYS A 112 -13.54 -7.24 10.55
CA LYS A 112 -13.21 -7.43 11.97
C LYS A 112 -11.71 -7.39 12.26
N ASN A 113 -10.89 -7.70 11.26
CA ASN A 113 -9.43 -7.71 11.38
C ASN A 113 -8.80 -6.40 10.89
N ASN A 114 -9.60 -5.35 10.67
CA ASN A 114 -9.17 -4.08 10.09
C ASN A 114 -8.39 -4.26 8.78
N SER A 115 -8.75 -5.29 8.01
CA SER A 115 -8.14 -5.56 6.72
C SER A 115 -8.41 -4.42 5.74
N PRO A 116 -7.38 -3.91 5.02
CA PRO A 116 -7.54 -2.77 4.14
C PRO A 116 -8.35 -3.11 2.88
N ILE A 117 -8.80 -2.07 2.19
CA ILE A 117 -9.40 -2.16 0.86
C ILE A 117 -8.45 -1.47 -0.11
N PHE A 118 -8.01 -2.19 -1.14
CA PHE A 118 -7.32 -1.59 -2.27
C PHE A 118 -8.31 -1.32 -3.38
N VAL A 119 -8.23 -0.12 -3.94
CA VAL A 119 -9.11 0.33 -5.00
C VAL A 119 -8.29 0.59 -6.25
N TYR A 120 -8.62 -0.11 -7.33
CA TYR A 120 -8.17 0.20 -8.67
C TYR A 120 -9.24 1.04 -9.37
N LEU A 121 -8.82 2.17 -9.92
CA LEU A 121 -9.66 2.99 -10.79
C LEU A 121 -9.34 2.56 -12.22
N GLY A 122 -10.35 2.04 -12.92
CA GLY A 122 -10.25 1.58 -14.30
C GLY A 122 -9.65 2.62 -15.23
N ASP A 123 -8.92 2.15 -16.24
CA ASP A 123 -8.31 2.98 -17.27
C ASP A 123 -9.35 3.31 -18.37
N GLU A 124 -8.89 3.86 -19.49
CA GLU A 124 -9.74 4.18 -20.65
C GLU A 124 -10.10 2.95 -21.53
N GLN A 125 -10.49 1.83 -20.91
CA GLN A 125 -10.84 0.60 -21.61
C GLN A 125 -11.93 -0.24 -20.91
N PRO A 126 -12.65 -1.11 -21.65
CA PRO A 126 -13.55 -2.09 -21.04
C PRO A 126 -12.82 -2.94 -20.00
N MET A 127 -13.47 -3.15 -18.87
CA MET A 127 -12.92 -3.96 -17.80
C MET A 127 -13.31 -5.42 -17.98
N GLU A 128 -12.35 -6.26 -18.36
CA GLU A 128 -12.56 -7.70 -18.54
C GLU A 128 -12.51 -8.43 -17.19
N ASP A 129 -13.18 -9.57 -17.11
CA ASP A 129 -13.37 -10.28 -15.84
C ASP A 129 -12.07 -10.92 -15.30
N ASP A 130 -11.09 -11.15 -16.18
CA ASP A 130 -9.76 -11.69 -15.89
C ASP A 130 -8.68 -10.58 -15.71
N GLU A 131 -9.06 -9.31 -15.84
CA GLU A 131 -8.10 -8.19 -15.77
C GLU A 131 -7.40 -8.09 -14.40
N ILE A 132 -8.01 -8.65 -13.34
CA ILE A 132 -7.42 -8.75 -12.00
C ILE A 132 -6.04 -9.42 -12.01
N ASP A 133 -5.81 -10.41 -12.87
CA ASP A 133 -4.57 -11.20 -12.90
C ASP A 133 -3.40 -10.39 -13.50
N SER A 134 -3.69 -9.30 -14.22
CA SER A 134 -2.69 -8.37 -14.76
C SER A 134 -2.25 -7.30 -13.76
N LEU A 135 -3.03 -7.09 -12.69
CA LEU A 135 -2.76 -6.08 -11.68
C LEU A 135 -1.77 -6.58 -10.62
N ILE A 136 -1.01 -5.67 -10.02
CA ILE A 136 -0.15 -6.00 -8.86
C ILE A 136 -0.93 -6.09 -7.54
N LEU A 137 -2.21 -5.71 -7.55
CA LEU A 137 -3.04 -5.63 -6.35
C LEU A 137 -3.29 -6.98 -5.66
N PRO A 138 -3.53 -8.10 -6.37
CA PRO A 138 -3.66 -9.42 -5.74
C PRO A 138 -2.41 -9.83 -4.93
N ASP A 139 -1.21 -9.52 -5.43
CA ASP A 139 0.05 -9.83 -4.73
C ASP A 139 0.13 -9.09 -3.39
N TYR A 140 -0.18 -7.80 -3.38
CA TYR A 140 -0.24 -7.02 -2.15
C TYR A 140 -1.40 -7.44 -1.26
N ALA A 141 -2.54 -7.82 -1.84
CA ALA A 141 -3.69 -8.29 -1.08
C ALA A 141 -3.39 -9.58 -0.32
N ALA A 142 -2.60 -10.49 -0.90
CA ALA A 142 -2.14 -11.71 -0.23
C ALA A 142 -1.32 -11.40 1.04
N GLN A 143 -0.45 -10.39 0.96
CA GLN A 143 0.43 -9.95 2.04
C GLN A 143 -0.33 -9.18 3.12
N LEU A 144 -1.17 -8.23 2.72
CA LEU A 144 -1.84 -7.28 3.62
C LEU A 144 -3.27 -7.70 4.00
N LYS A 145 -3.68 -8.88 3.55
CA LYS A 145 -5.04 -9.43 3.73
C LYS A 145 -6.12 -8.48 3.23
N ALA A 146 -5.87 -7.81 2.11
CA ALA A 146 -6.73 -6.76 1.60
C ALA A 146 -7.91 -7.32 0.79
N LEU A 147 -9.00 -6.56 0.76
CA LEU A 147 -10.04 -6.69 -0.27
C LEU A 147 -9.57 -5.89 -1.49
N VAL A 148 -9.70 -6.42 -2.69
CA VAL A 148 -9.45 -5.63 -3.91
C VAL A 148 -10.78 -5.29 -4.56
N VAL A 149 -10.97 -4.00 -4.84
CA VAL A 149 -12.13 -3.46 -5.55
C VAL A 149 -11.64 -2.78 -6.82
N ILE A 150 -12.16 -3.18 -7.97
CA ILE A 150 -11.82 -2.61 -9.27
C ILE A 150 -13.05 -1.92 -9.81
N ILE A 151 -12.97 -0.61 -10.06
CA ILE A 151 -14.10 0.20 -10.51
C ILE A 151 -13.89 0.50 -11.99
N GLU A 152 -14.81 0.08 -12.86
CA GLU A 152 -14.73 0.39 -14.28
C GLU A 152 -14.97 1.89 -14.50
N HIS A 153 -14.14 2.49 -15.35
CA HIS A 153 -14.26 3.90 -15.69
C HIS A 153 -15.57 4.16 -16.44
N ARG A 154 -16.26 5.27 -16.14
CA ARG A 154 -17.47 5.64 -16.87
C ARG A 154 -17.18 5.82 -18.36
N PHE A 155 -18.16 5.48 -19.20
CA PHE A 155 -18.12 5.45 -20.67
C PHE A 155 -17.41 4.24 -21.30
N TYR A 156 -16.76 3.40 -20.50
CA TYR A 156 -16.08 2.19 -20.99
C TYR A 156 -16.86 0.92 -20.64
N GLY A 157 -16.60 -0.13 -21.43
CA GLY A 157 -17.18 -1.46 -21.28
C GLY A 157 -18.68 -1.48 -20.98
N LYS A 158 -19.06 -1.90 -19.77
CA LYS A 158 -20.47 -2.00 -19.35
C LYS A 158 -20.95 -0.78 -18.56
N SER A 159 -20.06 0.14 -18.20
CA SER A 159 -20.33 1.33 -17.39
C SER A 159 -20.72 2.54 -18.25
N LYS A 160 -21.79 2.41 -19.04
CA LYS A 160 -22.26 3.44 -19.98
C LYS A 160 -23.44 4.23 -19.40
N PRO A 161 -23.32 5.56 -19.21
CA PRO A 161 -24.36 6.35 -18.55
C PRO A 161 -25.65 6.52 -19.35
N PHE A 162 -25.51 6.52 -20.67
CA PHE A 162 -26.63 6.51 -21.59
C PHE A 162 -26.71 5.11 -22.18
N GLY A 163 -27.90 4.64 -22.54
CA GLY A 163 -28.09 3.39 -23.28
C GLY A 163 -27.47 3.39 -24.69
N MET A 164 -26.46 4.22 -24.92
CA MET A 164 -25.76 4.46 -26.18
C MET A 164 -25.13 3.17 -26.67
N THR A 165 -25.73 2.65 -27.74
CA THR A 165 -25.22 1.56 -28.54
C THR A 165 -24.06 1.99 -29.45
N SER A 166 -23.83 3.29 -29.67
CA SER A 166 -22.65 3.80 -30.39
C SER A 166 -22.37 5.29 -30.09
N MET A 167 -21.13 5.74 -30.31
CA MET A 167 -20.70 7.15 -30.24
C MET A 167 -21.44 8.05 -31.24
N GLU A 168 -22.09 7.49 -32.26
CA GLU A 168 -22.79 8.24 -33.31
C GLU A 168 -24.05 8.94 -32.81
N GLU A 169 -24.65 8.46 -31.71
CA GLU A 169 -25.85 9.07 -31.13
C GLU A 169 -25.53 10.33 -30.31
N VAL A 170 -24.29 10.48 -29.86
CA VAL A 170 -23.80 11.67 -29.12
C VAL A 170 -23.57 12.87 -30.05
N LEU A 171 -23.37 12.62 -31.35
CA LEU A 171 -23.00 13.64 -32.34
C LEU A 171 -24.16 14.09 -33.24
N LYS A 172 -25.41 13.67 -32.93
CA LYS A 172 -26.62 14.15 -33.60
C LYS A 172 -27.38 15.13 -32.71
#